data_AF-A0A257RIR3-F1
#
_entry.id   AF-A0A257RIR3-F1
#
_cell.length_a   1.000
_cell.length_b   1.000
_cell.length_c   1.000
_cell.angle_alpha   90.00
_cell.angle_beta   90.00
_cell.angle_gamma   90.00
#
_symmetry.space_group_name_H-M   'P 1'
#
loop_
_entity.id
_entity.type
_entity.pdbx_description
1 polymer ?
#
loop_
_entity_poly.entity_id
_entity_poly.type
_entity_poly.pdbx_seq_one_letter_code
_entity_poly.pdbx_strand_id
1 'polypeptide(L)'
;GLVAWPIARWWVRAPTARPTPLEGESVAGATGADPEPEGGPGARRRARRATSAVVVVVLLGLASTLPGQVTAWANALGLSTSGNQVTNWAQWNYSGYQAKSGWAEYHALMTTMSSVGRRYGCGRALWEYSAAEDRFGTPEALMLLPYWTNDCIASEEGLLMESSPTTPYHYLDQAELSVAPSDPQVGLEYGPPDVRLGVAHLQRLGVRYYMAYSPTLVAAANRDPALALVATTRAFPAPGAKWYVYLVRHAGLVEGLAHPPAVVSGVGSAATWLAANQAWWLTPRLERVYLAQSGPASWPRAPSVWTMPATTREPSERVSRVRVGLQSVSFHVSRLGVPTLVKVSYYPGWHAIGATGPYRVSPNLMVVVPTSHDVELVYGSTPATTIGRDLTLLTVLAGVAYLMWRPKRRWRTRR
;
A
#
# COMPACT_ATOMS: atom_id res chain seq x y z
N GLY A 1 16.63 -15.65 -22.32
CA GLY A 1 15.58 -16.68 -22.23
C GLY A 1 14.55 -16.18 -21.25
N LEU A 2 13.37 -15.85 -21.75
CA LEU A 2 12.25 -15.23 -21.03
C LEU A 2 11.67 -16.17 -19.98
N VAL A 3 11.43 -15.66 -18.78
CA VAL A 3 10.49 -16.22 -17.80
C VAL A 3 9.73 -15.05 -17.19
N ALA A 4 8.72 -14.57 -17.91
CA ALA A 4 7.62 -13.80 -17.32
C ALA A 4 6.70 -14.82 -16.63
N TRP A 5 6.36 -14.63 -15.35
CA TRP A 5 5.33 -15.43 -14.69
C TRP A 5 4.15 -14.57 -14.24
N PRO A 6 2.91 -15.07 -14.48
CA PRO A 6 1.68 -14.36 -14.19
C PRO A 6 1.29 -14.56 -12.72
N ILE A 7 1.10 -13.48 -11.98
CA ILE A 7 0.61 -13.52 -10.58
C ILE A 7 -0.92 -13.76 -10.52
N ALA A 8 -1.63 -13.75 -11.65
CA ALA A 8 -3.09 -13.64 -11.68
C ALA A 8 -3.91 -14.95 -11.80
N ARG A 9 -3.45 -16.12 -11.31
CA ARG A 9 -4.23 -17.40 -11.46
C ARG A 9 -4.62 -18.16 -10.19
N TRP A 10 -4.38 -17.64 -8.99
CA TRP A 10 -4.67 -18.38 -7.75
C TRP A 10 -6.06 -18.17 -7.11
N TRP A 11 -6.99 -17.43 -7.74
CA TRP A 11 -8.27 -17.06 -7.10
C TRP A 11 -9.57 -17.42 -7.83
N VAL A 12 -9.58 -18.38 -8.77
CA VAL A 12 -10.83 -18.80 -9.43
C VAL A 12 -11.16 -20.27 -9.16
N ARG A 13 -12.28 -20.46 -8.43
CA ARG A 13 -13.06 -21.67 -8.13
C ARG A 13 -12.58 -22.58 -6.99
N ALA A 14 -13.14 -22.34 -5.81
CA ALA A 14 -13.45 -23.40 -4.86
C ALA A 14 -14.88 -23.92 -5.13
N PRO A 15 -15.09 -25.21 -5.47
CA PRO A 15 -16.41 -25.82 -5.39
C PRO A 15 -16.68 -26.29 -3.96
N THR A 16 -17.85 -25.93 -3.45
CA THR A 16 -18.44 -26.46 -2.22
C THR A 16 -18.75 -27.96 -2.36
N ALA A 17 -18.26 -28.79 -1.44
CA ALA A 17 -18.80 -30.13 -1.21
C ALA A 17 -18.87 -30.43 0.30
N ARG A 18 -20.07 -30.84 0.75
CA ARG A 18 -20.43 -31.28 2.10
C ARG A 18 -20.02 -32.76 2.34
N PRO A 19 -20.00 -33.25 3.59
CA PRO A 19 -19.27 -34.45 3.99
C PRO A 19 -20.10 -35.74 3.87
N THR A 20 -19.41 -36.88 3.71
CA THR A 20 -19.95 -38.24 3.83
C THR A 20 -18.92 -39.19 4.48
N PRO A 21 -19.36 -40.29 5.11
CA PRO A 21 -18.79 -40.83 6.35
C PRO A 21 -17.72 -41.91 6.15
N LEU A 22 -16.96 -42.17 7.21
CA LEU A 22 -16.02 -43.27 7.33
C LEU A 22 -16.77 -44.58 7.59
N GLU A 23 -16.69 -45.52 6.65
CA GLU A 23 -16.91 -46.94 6.87
C GLU A 23 -15.59 -47.59 7.33
N GLY A 24 -15.69 -48.44 8.35
CA GLY A 24 -14.57 -49.20 8.87
C GLY A 24 -14.44 -50.57 8.21
N GLU A 25 -13.26 -51.16 8.34
CA GLU A 25 -13.12 -52.60 8.50
C GLU A 25 -11.78 -52.97 9.16
N SER A 26 -11.88 -54.03 9.95
CA SER A 26 -10.94 -54.62 10.90
C SER A 26 -9.73 -55.33 10.29
N VAL A 27 -8.63 -55.47 11.06
CA VAL A 27 -7.92 -56.76 11.22
C VAL A 27 -7.29 -56.84 12.63
N ALA A 28 -7.51 -57.99 13.29
CA ALA A 28 -6.98 -58.39 14.58
C ALA A 28 -5.58 -59.04 14.49
N GLY A 29 -4.89 -59.17 15.63
CA GLY A 29 -3.83 -60.18 15.79
C GLY A 29 -2.75 -59.85 16.82
N ALA A 30 -2.89 -60.41 18.02
CA ALA A 30 -1.96 -60.32 19.15
C ALA A 30 -0.71 -61.22 18.99
N THR A 31 0.38 -60.93 19.72
CA THR A 31 1.05 -61.82 20.71
C THR A 31 2.49 -61.36 21.04
N GLY A 32 2.90 -61.52 22.31
CA GLY A 32 4.31 -61.68 22.71
C GLY A 32 4.83 -60.78 23.85
N ALA A 33 4.73 -61.26 25.10
CA ALA A 33 5.40 -60.78 26.32
C ALA A 33 6.93 -61.08 26.29
N ASP A 34 7.89 -60.60 27.09
CA ASP A 34 8.09 -60.24 28.52
C ASP A 34 9.55 -59.67 28.64
N PRO A 35 10.20 -59.43 29.81
CA PRO A 35 9.93 -58.51 30.92
C PRO A 35 11.14 -57.57 31.26
N GLU A 36 10.95 -56.58 32.13
CA GLU A 36 12.01 -55.73 32.72
C GLU A 36 12.89 -56.46 33.76
N PRO A 37 14.09 -55.91 34.08
CA PRO A 37 14.48 -55.83 35.49
C PRO A 37 14.92 -54.42 35.95
N GLU A 38 14.62 -54.13 37.21
CA GLU A 38 14.79 -52.87 37.93
C GLU A 38 16.26 -52.47 38.21
N GLY A 39 16.55 -51.17 38.10
CA GLY A 39 17.79 -50.54 38.58
C GLY A 39 17.76 -49.02 38.42
N GLY A 40 17.56 -48.28 39.51
CA GLY A 40 17.17 -46.86 39.53
C GLY A 40 18.07 -45.86 38.76
N PRO A 41 17.50 -44.88 38.01
CA PRO A 41 18.31 -43.83 37.38
C PRO A 41 17.65 -42.43 37.38
N GLY A 42 17.50 -41.78 38.55
CA GLY A 42 16.98 -40.40 38.61
C GLY A 42 18.00 -39.32 38.20
N ALA A 43 19.22 -39.40 38.75
CA ALA A 43 20.26 -38.39 38.54
C ALA A 43 21.02 -38.57 37.20
N ARG A 44 21.29 -39.81 36.79
CA ARG A 44 21.94 -40.12 35.49
C ARG A 44 21.03 -39.79 34.30
N ARG A 45 19.70 -39.84 34.45
CA ARG A 45 18.74 -39.43 33.40
C ARG A 45 18.72 -37.93 33.17
N ARG A 46 18.91 -37.08 34.19
CA ARG A 46 18.97 -35.62 34.01
C ARG A 46 20.27 -35.16 33.35
N ALA A 47 21.41 -35.73 33.73
CA ALA A 47 22.68 -35.46 33.09
C ALA A 47 22.67 -35.91 31.61
N ARG A 48 22.20 -37.14 31.32
CA ARG A 48 22.03 -37.60 29.93
C ARG A 48 21.06 -36.73 29.12
N ARG A 49 19.93 -36.30 29.69
CA ARG A 49 18.98 -35.41 29.00
C ARG A 49 19.54 -34.03 28.71
N ALA A 50 20.37 -33.47 29.59
CA ALA A 50 21.03 -32.17 29.37
C ALA A 50 22.11 -32.27 28.28
N THR A 51 22.92 -33.34 28.29
CA THR A 51 23.93 -33.59 27.23
C THR A 51 23.26 -33.87 25.89
N SER A 52 22.16 -34.63 25.87
CA SER A 52 21.37 -34.86 24.66
C SER A 52 20.73 -33.58 24.13
N ALA A 53 20.25 -32.68 25.00
CA ALA A 53 19.68 -31.40 24.56
C ALA A 53 20.72 -30.46 23.95
N VAL A 54 21.93 -30.36 24.53
CA VAL A 54 23.02 -29.55 23.95
C VAL A 54 23.49 -30.14 22.63
N VAL A 55 23.63 -31.46 22.52
CA VAL A 55 23.98 -32.13 21.25
C VAL A 55 22.90 -31.92 20.20
N VAL A 56 21.62 -31.99 20.56
CA VAL A 56 20.50 -31.71 19.64
C VAL A 56 20.49 -30.24 19.21
N VAL A 57 20.75 -29.28 20.10
CA VAL A 57 20.85 -27.85 19.75
C VAL A 57 22.05 -27.57 18.85
N VAL A 58 23.20 -28.19 19.10
CA VAL A 58 24.39 -28.08 18.26
C VAL A 58 24.16 -28.74 16.90
N LEU A 59 23.50 -29.90 16.85
CA LEU A 59 23.13 -30.57 15.60
C LEU A 59 22.06 -29.82 14.82
N LEU A 60 21.09 -29.17 15.49
CA LEU A 60 20.11 -28.28 14.85
C LEU A 60 20.75 -26.97 14.38
N GLY A 61 21.73 -26.43 15.11
CA GLY A 61 22.55 -25.28 14.71
C GLY A 61 23.45 -25.60 13.50
N LEU A 62 24.06 -26.78 13.48
CA LEU A 62 24.80 -27.29 12.32
C LEU A 62 23.85 -27.58 11.15
N ALA A 63 22.71 -28.24 11.39
CA ALA A 63 21.72 -28.54 10.35
C ALA A 63 20.98 -27.31 9.80
N SER A 64 21.00 -26.17 10.50
CA SER A 64 20.46 -24.90 10.00
C SER A 64 21.50 -24.05 9.25
N THR A 65 22.80 -24.29 9.48
CA THR A 65 23.90 -23.60 8.77
C THR A 65 24.39 -24.39 7.54
N LEU A 66 24.31 -25.72 7.57
CA LEU A 66 24.69 -26.61 6.48
C LEU A 66 23.91 -26.38 5.16
N PRO A 67 22.58 -26.14 5.14
CA PRO A 67 21.84 -25.89 3.91
C PRO A 67 22.35 -24.68 3.11
N GLY A 68 22.88 -23.67 3.80
CA GLY A 68 23.47 -22.48 3.18
C GLY A 68 24.85 -22.72 2.57
N GLN A 69 25.57 -23.76 3.01
CA GLN A 69 26.90 -24.12 2.48
C GLN A 69 26.80 -25.18 1.37
N VAL A 70 25.78 -26.04 1.40
CA VAL A 70 25.54 -27.08 0.39
C VAL A 70 25.49 -26.50 -1.03
N THR A 71 24.99 -25.27 -1.21
CA THR A 71 24.94 -24.59 -2.51
C THR A 71 26.34 -24.21 -3.03
N ALA A 72 27.25 -23.78 -2.15
CA ALA A 72 28.62 -23.45 -2.52
C ALA A 72 29.42 -24.71 -2.91
N TRP A 73 29.27 -25.80 -2.16
CA TRP A 73 29.90 -27.09 -2.47
C TRP A 73 29.30 -27.76 -3.71
N ALA A 74 27.98 -27.70 -3.90
CA ALA A 74 27.31 -28.24 -5.08
C ALA A 74 27.71 -27.48 -6.37
N ASN A 75 27.86 -26.15 -6.30
CA ASN A 75 28.39 -25.36 -7.41
C ASN A 75 29.86 -25.68 -7.71
N ALA A 76 30.71 -25.86 -6.69
CA ALA A 76 32.10 -26.27 -6.87
C ALA A 76 32.24 -27.69 -7.48
N LEU A 77 31.23 -28.54 -7.31
CA LEU A 77 31.16 -29.90 -7.85
C LEU A 77 30.35 -29.99 -9.15
N GLY A 78 29.89 -28.87 -9.72
CA GLY A 78 29.14 -28.84 -10.98
C GLY A 78 27.73 -29.45 -10.90
N LEU A 79 27.19 -29.66 -9.71
CA LEU A 79 25.86 -30.20 -9.48
C LEU A 79 24.84 -29.05 -9.48
N SER A 80 24.13 -28.89 -10.59
CA SER A 80 22.98 -28.01 -10.72
C SER A 80 21.83 -28.47 -9.81
N THR A 81 21.84 -28.06 -8.55
CA THR A 81 20.61 -28.04 -7.74
C THR A 81 19.70 -26.99 -8.36
N SER A 82 18.48 -27.34 -8.76
CA SER A 82 17.45 -26.34 -9.07
C SER A 82 17.45 -25.33 -7.93
N GLY A 83 17.89 -24.09 -8.24
CA GLY A 83 18.37 -23.14 -7.23
C GLY A 83 17.38 -23.05 -6.09
N ASN A 84 17.85 -23.23 -4.85
CA ASN A 84 17.02 -23.08 -3.66
C ASN A 84 16.45 -21.66 -3.67
N GLN A 85 15.25 -21.51 -4.23
CA GLN A 85 14.62 -20.22 -4.51
C GLN A 85 14.42 -19.45 -3.20
N VAL A 86 14.16 -20.16 -2.10
CA VAL A 86 14.03 -19.56 -0.77
C VAL A 86 15.35 -18.95 -0.32
N THR A 87 16.47 -19.66 -0.47
CA THR A 87 17.79 -19.12 -0.11
C THR A 87 18.18 -17.93 -0.99
N ASN A 88 17.98 -18.03 -2.30
CA ASN A 88 18.30 -16.93 -3.22
C ASN A 88 17.43 -15.70 -2.94
N TRP A 89 16.13 -15.90 -2.72
CA TRP A 89 15.19 -14.85 -2.35
C TRP A 89 15.54 -14.22 -1.00
N ALA A 90 15.90 -15.02 0.00
CA ALA A 90 16.33 -14.52 1.30
C ALA A 90 17.62 -13.70 1.17
N GLN A 91 18.64 -14.22 0.49
CA GLN A 91 19.89 -13.47 0.25
C GLN A 91 19.62 -12.16 -0.49
N TRP A 92 18.75 -12.18 -1.50
CA TRP A 92 18.36 -10.97 -2.21
C TRP A 92 17.69 -9.96 -1.28
N ASN A 93 16.60 -10.31 -0.60
CA ASN A 93 15.82 -9.36 0.18
C ASN A 93 16.52 -8.89 1.47
N TYR A 94 17.32 -9.76 2.11
CA TYR A 94 18.01 -9.43 3.36
C TYR A 94 19.42 -8.85 3.17
N SER A 95 19.94 -8.77 1.93
CA SER A 95 21.24 -8.11 1.66
C SER A 95 21.23 -6.60 1.91
N GLY A 96 20.04 -5.97 1.95
CA GLY A 96 19.87 -4.54 2.10
C GLY A 96 20.07 -3.76 0.80
N TYR A 97 19.60 -2.50 0.78
CA TYR A 97 19.69 -1.63 -0.39
C TYR A 97 21.13 -1.31 -0.79
N GLN A 98 22.03 -1.19 0.18
CA GLN A 98 23.45 -0.86 -0.02
C GLN A 98 24.22 -1.95 -0.77
N ALA A 99 23.76 -3.19 -0.72
CA ALA A 99 24.36 -4.31 -1.44
C ALA A 99 23.90 -4.38 -2.91
N LYS A 100 22.92 -3.57 -3.32
CA LYS A 100 22.36 -3.58 -4.68
C LYS A 100 23.23 -2.78 -5.62
N SER A 101 23.33 -3.25 -6.86
CA SER A 101 24.09 -2.55 -7.92
C SER A 101 23.54 -1.14 -8.18
N GLY A 102 22.23 -0.94 -8.05
CA GLY A 102 21.57 0.36 -8.17
C GLY A 102 21.67 1.27 -6.95
N TRP A 103 22.37 0.88 -5.87
CA TRP A 103 22.41 1.66 -4.62
C TRP A 103 22.79 3.13 -4.81
N ALA A 104 23.85 3.40 -5.58
CA ALA A 104 24.33 4.76 -5.77
C ALA A 104 23.30 5.66 -6.49
N GLU A 105 22.49 5.08 -7.38
CA GLU A 105 21.40 5.76 -8.08
C GLU A 105 20.22 6.00 -7.16
N TYR A 106 19.75 4.94 -6.49
CA TYR A 106 18.68 5.01 -5.51
C TYR A 106 18.96 6.05 -4.42
N HIS A 107 20.14 6.00 -3.81
CA HIS A 107 20.53 6.93 -2.75
C HIS A 107 20.61 8.38 -3.26
N ALA A 108 21.09 8.60 -4.48
CA ALA A 108 21.11 9.94 -5.09
C ALA A 108 19.69 10.46 -5.34
N LEU A 109 18.76 9.60 -5.76
CA LEU A 109 17.37 9.95 -5.97
C LEU A 109 16.67 10.31 -4.64
N MET A 110 16.84 9.49 -3.60
CA MET A 110 16.29 9.75 -2.26
C MET A 110 16.83 11.06 -1.67
N THR A 111 18.14 11.31 -1.79
CA THR A 111 18.78 12.56 -1.33
C THR A 111 18.27 13.78 -2.12
N THR A 112 18.04 13.60 -3.42
CA THR A 112 17.45 14.64 -4.28
C THR A 112 16.03 14.97 -3.83
N MET A 113 15.19 13.96 -3.60
CA MET A 113 13.81 14.15 -3.13
C MET A 113 13.74 14.78 -1.73
N SER A 114 14.64 14.40 -0.82
CA SER A 114 14.77 15.06 0.48
C SER A 114 15.11 16.56 0.35
N SER A 115 15.96 16.92 -0.63
CA SER A 115 16.31 18.30 -0.92
C SER A 115 15.17 19.07 -1.61
N VAL A 116 14.45 18.40 -2.53
CA VAL A 116 13.24 18.93 -3.17
C VAL A 116 12.17 19.23 -2.13
N GLY A 117 11.88 18.29 -1.22
CA GLY A 117 10.91 18.48 -0.14
C GLY A 117 11.24 19.67 0.76
N ARG A 118 12.53 19.89 1.09
CA ARG A 118 12.96 21.06 1.87
C ARG A 118 12.83 22.38 1.12
N ARG A 119 13.14 22.41 -0.18
CA ARG A 119 13.18 23.65 -0.98
C ARG A 119 11.82 24.05 -1.54
N TYR A 120 11.05 23.08 -1.99
CA TYR A 120 9.77 23.29 -2.67
C TYR A 120 8.59 22.87 -1.79
N GLY A 121 8.81 22.14 -0.70
CA GLY A 121 7.80 21.76 0.29
C GLY A 121 7.35 20.30 0.15
N CYS A 122 6.63 19.81 1.15
CA CYS A 122 6.15 18.43 1.20
C CYS A 122 5.00 18.14 0.21
N GLY A 123 4.80 16.88 -0.14
CA GLY A 123 3.75 16.45 -1.08
C GLY A 123 3.92 15.02 -1.56
N ARG A 124 2.93 14.53 -2.32
CA ARG A 124 2.96 13.18 -2.91
C ARG A 124 3.77 13.14 -4.19
N ALA A 125 4.40 12.01 -4.46
CA ALA A 125 5.21 11.76 -5.63
C ALA A 125 4.75 10.50 -6.36
N LEU A 126 4.68 10.59 -7.68
CA LEU A 126 4.62 9.47 -8.61
C LEU A 126 5.95 9.40 -9.37
N TRP A 127 6.42 8.20 -9.66
CA TRP A 127 7.55 7.97 -10.56
C TRP A 127 7.10 7.22 -11.82
N GLU A 128 7.84 7.45 -12.90
CA GLU A 128 7.87 6.56 -14.06
C GLU A 128 8.32 5.18 -13.61
N TYR A 129 7.44 4.19 -13.74
CA TYR A 129 7.67 2.81 -13.35
C TYR A 129 8.40 2.01 -14.44
N SER A 130 9.22 1.05 -14.00
CA SER A 130 9.73 -0.04 -14.81
C SER A 130 10.15 -1.23 -13.95
N ALA A 131 9.88 -2.45 -14.42
CA ALA A 131 10.41 -3.66 -13.79
C ALA A 131 11.95 -3.65 -13.66
N ALA A 132 12.68 -2.86 -14.47
CA ALA A 132 14.12 -2.70 -14.39
C ALA A 132 14.59 -1.95 -13.12
N GLU A 133 13.69 -1.32 -12.38
CA GLU A 133 13.95 -0.79 -11.03
C GLU A 133 14.26 -1.89 -10.01
N ASP A 134 14.08 -3.18 -10.33
CA ASP A 134 14.59 -4.29 -9.53
C ASP A 134 16.11 -4.20 -9.27
N ARG A 135 16.86 -3.41 -10.05
CA ARG A 135 18.26 -3.04 -9.73
C ARG A 135 18.42 -2.36 -8.35
N PHE A 136 17.35 -1.81 -7.79
CA PHE A 136 17.29 -1.27 -6.43
C PHE A 136 16.94 -2.33 -5.37
N GLY A 137 16.69 -3.57 -5.76
CA GLY A 137 16.25 -4.67 -4.90
C GLY A 137 14.78 -5.05 -5.09
N THR A 138 13.97 -4.16 -5.66
CA THR A 138 12.58 -4.38 -6.05
C THR A 138 12.13 -3.20 -6.92
N PRO A 139 11.24 -3.38 -7.91
CA PRO A 139 10.64 -2.25 -8.62
C PRO A 139 9.83 -1.31 -7.71
N GLU A 140 9.46 -1.78 -6.51
CA GLU A 140 8.70 -1.05 -5.51
C GLU A 140 9.57 -0.18 -4.57
N ALA A 141 10.88 -0.11 -4.81
CA ALA A 141 11.84 0.48 -3.86
C ALA A 141 11.54 1.96 -3.52
N LEU A 142 10.88 2.69 -4.43
CA LEU A 142 10.55 4.11 -4.27
C LEU A 142 9.34 4.34 -3.36
N MET A 143 8.60 3.30 -2.97
CA MET A 143 7.59 3.38 -1.90
C MET A 143 8.17 3.84 -0.56
N LEU A 144 9.49 3.72 -0.37
CA LEU A 144 10.21 4.18 0.83
C LEU A 144 10.57 5.67 0.82
N LEU A 145 10.13 6.46 -0.16
CA LEU A 145 10.29 7.93 -0.14
C LEU A 145 9.93 8.59 1.20
N PRO A 146 8.83 8.21 1.90
CA PRO A 146 8.51 8.78 3.22
C PRO A 146 9.62 8.54 4.25
N TYR A 147 10.17 7.32 4.29
CA TYR A 147 11.26 6.96 5.20
C TYR A 147 12.50 7.84 4.99
N TRP A 148 12.90 8.07 3.74
CA TRP A 148 14.10 8.86 3.42
C TRP A 148 13.91 10.37 3.56
N THR A 149 12.67 10.83 3.62
CA THR A 149 12.33 12.26 3.63
C THR A 149 11.65 12.73 4.91
N ASN A 150 11.66 11.89 5.97
CA ASN A 150 10.97 12.13 7.24
C ASN A 150 9.49 12.49 7.00
N ASP A 151 8.80 11.66 6.23
CA ASP A 151 7.39 11.78 5.84
C ASP A 151 7.03 13.03 5.02
N CYS A 152 8.02 13.81 4.56
CA CYS A 152 7.76 15.01 3.76
C CYS A 152 7.35 14.68 2.31
N ILE A 153 8.03 13.71 1.67
CA ILE A 153 7.64 13.22 0.35
C ILE A 153 6.90 11.90 0.53
N ALA A 154 5.59 11.96 0.36
CA ALA A 154 4.76 10.77 0.31
C ALA A 154 4.90 10.09 -1.06
N SER A 155 4.73 8.77 -1.08
CA SER A 155 4.65 7.98 -2.30
C SER A 155 3.17 7.71 -2.62
N GLU A 156 2.79 7.75 -3.91
CA GLU A 156 1.44 7.30 -4.33
C GLU A 156 1.26 5.78 -4.15
N GLU A 157 2.34 5.02 -4.08
CA GLU A 157 2.32 3.61 -3.75
C GLU A 157 2.86 3.35 -2.33
N GLY A 158 2.36 2.31 -1.68
CA GLY A 158 2.84 1.87 -0.38
C GLY A 158 2.44 0.42 -0.10
N LEU A 159 2.92 -0.15 1.00
CA LEU A 159 2.75 -1.57 1.32
C LEU A 159 1.31 -2.09 1.22
N LEU A 160 0.33 -1.26 1.57
CA LEU A 160 -1.10 -1.60 1.57
C LEU A 160 -1.87 -0.92 0.43
N MET A 161 -1.21 -0.55 -0.68
CA MET A 161 -1.85 0.19 -1.76
C MET A 161 -3.11 -0.52 -2.28
N GLU A 162 -3.12 -1.84 -2.41
CA GLU A 162 -4.29 -2.59 -2.91
C GLU A 162 -5.53 -2.48 -2.01
N SER A 163 -5.35 -2.08 -0.74
CA SER A 163 -6.47 -1.80 0.15
C SER A 163 -7.11 -0.43 -0.11
N SER A 164 -6.44 0.45 -0.85
CA SER A 164 -6.95 1.77 -1.23
C SER A 164 -7.93 1.69 -2.39
N PRO A 165 -9.15 2.21 -2.24
CA PRO A 165 -10.13 2.28 -3.33
C PRO A 165 -9.75 3.29 -4.43
N THR A 166 -8.65 4.05 -4.29
CA THR A 166 -8.08 4.88 -5.37
C THR A 166 -7.04 4.16 -6.22
N THR A 167 -6.61 2.96 -5.83
CA THR A 167 -5.54 2.20 -6.51
C THR A 167 -5.76 1.93 -7.99
N PRO A 168 -6.99 1.63 -8.46
CA PRO A 168 -7.23 1.51 -9.89
C PRO A 168 -6.78 2.74 -10.71
N TYR A 169 -7.02 3.94 -10.20
CA TYR A 169 -6.75 5.18 -10.91
C TYR A 169 -5.28 5.57 -10.84
N HIS A 170 -4.60 5.21 -9.74
CA HIS A 170 -3.14 5.26 -9.67
C HIS A 170 -2.49 4.42 -10.78
N TYR A 171 -2.99 3.21 -11.05
CA TYR A 171 -2.42 2.39 -12.13
C TYR A 171 -2.75 2.92 -13.53
N LEU A 172 -3.86 3.63 -13.72
CA LEU A 172 -4.11 4.39 -14.95
C LEU A 172 -3.07 5.53 -15.11
N ASP A 173 -2.78 6.27 -14.04
CA ASP A 173 -1.73 7.31 -14.06
C ASP A 173 -0.34 6.72 -14.31
N GLN A 174 -0.04 5.57 -13.71
CA GLN A 174 1.21 4.86 -13.95
C GLN A 174 1.35 4.48 -15.44
N ALA A 175 0.28 4.01 -16.08
CA ALA A 175 0.27 3.69 -17.51
C ALA A 175 0.46 4.93 -18.39
N GLU A 176 -0.14 6.05 -18.02
CA GLU A 176 0.00 7.32 -18.73
C GLU A 176 1.42 7.94 -18.57
N LEU A 177 2.11 7.64 -17.47
CA LEU A 177 3.37 8.28 -17.06
C LEU A 177 4.57 7.32 -16.99
N SER A 178 4.47 6.14 -17.60
CA SER A 178 5.56 5.17 -17.69
C SER A 178 5.67 4.56 -19.08
N VAL A 179 6.89 4.38 -19.60
CA VAL A 179 7.08 3.71 -20.91
C VAL A 179 6.74 2.22 -20.84
N ALA A 180 6.95 1.60 -19.68
CA ALA A 180 6.69 0.17 -19.45
C ALA A 180 6.01 -0.01 -18.09
N PRO A 181 4.72 0.37 -17.97
CA PRO A 181 3.96 0.27 -16.72
C PRO A 181 3.75 -1.20 -16.29
N SER A 182 3.33 -1.39 -15.04
CA SER A 182 3.05 -2.72 -14.48
C SER A 182 1.69 -3.30 -14.86
N ASP A 183 0.68 -2.45 -15.04
CA ASP A 183 -0.72 -2.77 -15.38
C ASP A 183 -1.33 -3.98 -14.62
N PRO A 184 -1.27 -4.04 -13.28
CA PRO A 184 -1.58 -5.27 -12.54
C PRO A 184 -3.09 -5.46 -12.28
N GLN A 185 -3.88 -4.39 -12.32
CA GLN A 185 -5.31 -4.44 -12.01
C GLN A 185 -6.11 -4.96 -13.21
N VAL A 186 -6.90 -6.01 -12.96
CA VAL A 186 -7.82 -6.59 -13.96
C VAL A 186 -9.06 -5.70 -14.11
N GLY A 187 -9.52 -5.52 -15.34
CA GLY A 187 -10.74 -4.74 -15.64
C GLY A 187 -10.50 -3.24 -15.81
N LEU A 188 -9.24 -2.82 -15.95
CA LEU A 188 -8.87 -1.46 -16.35
C LEU A 188 -8.56 -1.39 -17.84
N GLU A 189 -9.05 -0.32 -18.47
CA GLU A 189 -8.67 0.08 -19.82
C GLU A 189 -7.38 0.90 -19.77
N TYR A 190 -6.23 0.23 -19.82
CA TYR A 190 -4.94 0.90 -19.91
C TYR A 190 -4.72 1.50 -21.30
N GLY A 191 -4.24 2.74 -21.32
CA GLY A 191 -3.84 3.45 -22.54
C GLY A 191 -2.34 3.42 -22.77
N PRO A 192 -1.86 3.87 -23.95
CA PRO A 192 -0.46 4.19 -24.14
C PRO A 192 -0.04 5.39 -23.28
N PRO A 193 1.27 5.65 -23.11
CA PRO A 193 1.74 6.81 -22.37
C PRO A 193 1.22 8.13 -22.95
N ASP A 194 0.63 8.97 -22.11
CA ASP A 194 0.16 10.32 -22.42
C ASP A 194 0.47 11.24 -21.23
N VAL A 195 1.63 11.91 -21.29
CA VAL A 195 2.09 12.77 -20.19
C VAL A 195 1.12 13.90 -19.89
N ARG A 196 0.43 14.44 -20.90
CA ARG A 196 -0.49 15.56 -20.68
C ARG A 196 -1.73 15.10 -19.92
N LEU A 197 -2.27 13.92 -20.27
CA LEU A 197 -3.37 13.31 -19.54
C LEU A 197 -2.94 12.94 -18.11
N GLY A 198 -1.80 12.25 -17.98
CA GLY A 198 -1.23 11.88 -16.69
C GLY A 198 -1.01 13.06 -15.77
N VAL A 199 -0.48 14.18 -16.26
CA VAL A 199 -0.31 15.40 -15.46
C VAL A 199 -1.65 15.97 -14.98
N ALA A 200 -2.69 15.93 -15.81
CA ALA A 200 -4.03 16.34 -15.40
C ALA A 200 -4.60 15.42 -14.30
N HIS A 201 -4.30 14.13 -14.36
CA HIS A 201 -4.68 13.17 -13.34
C HIS A 201 -3.88 13.29 -12.04
N LEU A 202 -2.57 13.53 -12.12
CA LEU A 202 -1.75 13.90 -10.97
C LEU A 202 -2.33 15.11 -10.22
N GLN A 203 -2.80 16.13 -10.94
CA GLN A 203 -3.47 17.28 -10.33
C GLN A 203 -4.74 16.89 -9.57
N ARG A 204 -5.55 15.99 -10.12
CA ARG A 204 -6.79 15.49 -9.48
C ARG A 204 -6.54 14.63 -8.29
N LEU A 205 -5.51 13.79 -8.35
CA LEU A 205 -5.10 13.01 -7.21
C LEU A 205 -4.37 13.86 -6.19
N GLY A 206 -3.84 15.04 -6.54
CA GLY A 206 -3.11 15.90 -5.60
C GLY A 206 -1.65 15.47 -5.43
N VAL A 207 -1.07 14.92 -6.51
CA VAL A 207 0.33 14.51 -6.61
C VAL A 207 1.16 15.72 -6.99
N ARG A 208 2.13 16.04 -6.13
CA ARG A 208 2.90 17.27 -6.25
C ARG A 208 4.17 17.10 -7.09
N TYR A 209 4.70 15.89 -7.14
CA TYR A 209 5.96 15.60 -7.81
C TYR A 209 5.80 14.46 -8.81
N TYR A 210 6.32 14.65 -10.01
CA TYR A 210 6.50 13.61 -11.01
C TYR A 210 7.98 13.36 -11.23
N MET A 211 8.40 12.10 -11.16
CA MET A 211 9.79 11.69 -11.33
C MET A 211 9.91 10.86 -12.61
N ALA A 212 10.62 11.35 -13.62
CA ALA A 212 10.78 10.65 -14.91
C ALA A 212 12.26 10.43 -15.23
N TYR A 213 12.55 9.46 -16.08
CA TYR A 213 13.92 9.19 -16.54
C TYR A 213 14.02 8.80 -18.01
N SER A 214 12.96 8.29 -18.64
CA SER A 214 13.02 7.94 -20.06
C SER A 214 13.10 9.18 -20.94
N PRO A 215 13.91 9.16 -22.03
CA PRO A 215 14.01 10.30 -22.92
C PRO A 215 12.67 10.75 -23.49
N THR A 216 11.76 9.81 -23.78
CA THR A 216 10.43 10.08 -24.34
C THR A 216 9.55 10.84 -23.36
N LEU A 217 9.41 10.38 -22.11
CA LEU A 217 8.56 11.04 -21.12
C LEU A 217 9.19 12.33 -20.61
N VAL A 218 10.51 12.38 -20.45
CA VAL A 218 11.23 13.63 -20.12
C VAL A 218 11.02 14.69 -21.21
N ALA A 219 11.08 14.32 -22.50
CA ALA A 219 10.83 15.27 -23.58
C ALA A 219 9.38 15.77 -23.62
N ALA A 220 8.40 14.92 -23.30
CA ALA A 220 7.01 15.33 -23.18
C ALA A 220 6.77 16.21 -21.95
N ALA A 221 7.31 15.83 -20.79
CA ALA A 221 7.21 16.57 -19.54
C ALA A 221 7.81 17.97 -19.64
N ASN A 222 8.94 18.13 -20.33
CA ASN A 222 9.57 19.44 -20.56
C ASN A 222 8.73 20.38 -21.45
N ARG A 223 7.76 19.86 -22.21
CA ARG A 223 6.85 20.65 -23.05
C ARG A 223 5.54 20.98 -22.35
N ASP A 224 5.23 20.32 -21.24
CA ASP A 224 3.98 20.52 -20.52
C ASP A 224 4.06 21.76 -19.62
N PRO A 225 3.23 22.79 -19.83
CA PRO A 225 3.27 24.02 -19.03
C PRO A 225 2.85 23.82 -17.57
N ALA A 226 2.13 22.73 -17.26
CA ALA A 226 1.75 22.38 -15.90
C ALA A 226 2.90 21.72 -15.12
N LEU A 227 4.01 21.38 -15.76
CA LEU A 227 5.21 20.86 -15.11
C LEU A 227 6.32 21.92 -15.03
N ALA A 228 7.03 21.93 -13.92
CA ALA A 228 8.24 22.73 -13.76
C ALA A 228 9.38 21.82 -13.31
N LEU A 229 10.46 21.72 -14.10
CA LEU A 229 11.64 20.96 -13.70
C LEU A 229 12.30 21.65 -12.48
N VAL A 230 12.40 20.94 -11.36
CA VAL A 230 12.92 21.49 -10.09
C VAL A 230 14.22 20.84 -9.64
N ALA A 231 14.51 19.63 -10.09
CA ALA A 231 15.77 18.96 -9.81
C ALA A 231 16.10 17.89 -10.86
N THR A 232 17.38 17.53 -10.92
CA THR A 232 17.84 16.33 -11.60
C THR A 232 18.88 15.62 -10.76
N THR A 233 18.94 14.30 -10.82
CA THR A 233 20.10 13.56 -10.31
C THR A 233 21.30 13.70 -11.26
N ARG A 234 22.47 13.20 -10.83
CA ARG A 234 23.57 12.93 -11.77
C ARG A 234 23.18 11.80 -12.73
N ALA A 235 23.87 11.72 -13.87
CA ALA A 235 23.72 10.57 -14.76
C ALA A 235 24.38 9.31 -14.17
N PHE A 236 23.78 8.17 -14.44
CA PHE A 236 24.28 6.85 -14.08
C PHE A 236 24.47 6.03 -15.36
N PRO A 237 25.51 5.17 -15.42
CA PRO A 237 25.67 4.27 -16.55
C PRO A 237 24.54 3.24 -16.59
N ALA A 238 24.23 2.74 -17.77
CA ALA A 238 23.22 1.68 -17.95
C ALA A 238 23.51 0.48 -17.03
N PRO A 239 22.48 -0.12 -16.40
CA PRO A 239 21.04 0.14 -16.60
C PRO A 239 20.47 1.32 -15.81
N GLY A 240 21.30 2.09 -15.09
CA GLY A 240 20.85 3.26 -14.35
C GLY A 240 20.53 4.46 -15.25
N ALA A 241 19.85 5.45 -14.68
CA ALA A 241 19.37 6.61 -15.43
C ALA A 241 19.60 7.94 -14.70
N LYS A 242 19.53 9.03 -15.46
CA LYS A 242 19.39 10.38 -14.90
C LYS A 242 17.90 10.64 -14.66
N TRP A 243 17.55 10.96 -13.43
CA TRP A 243 16.17 11.26 -13.03
C TRP A 243 15.91 12.77 -13.10
N TYR A 244 14.71 13.11 -13.53
CA TYR A 244 14.18 14.47 -13.64
C TYR A 244 12.97 14.58 -12.72
N VAL A 245 13.00 15.54 -11.81
CA VAL A 245 11.92 15.78 -10.85
C VAL A 245 11.18 17.04 -11.25
N TYR A 246 9.90 16.89 -11.53
CA TYR A 246 9.01 17.97 -11.91
C TYR A 246 8.04 18.29 -10.76
N LEU A 247 7.85 19.58 -10.50
CA LEU A 247 6.75 20.08 -9.69
C LEU A 247 5.49 20.16 -10.56
N VAL A 248 4.42 19.49 -10.13
CA VAL A 248 3.10 19.55 -10.74
C VAL A 248 2.38 20.81 -10.23
N ARG A 249 2.08 21.74 -11.14
CA ARG A 249 1.33 22.96 -10.80
C ARG A 249 -0.13 22.59 -10.50
N HIS A 250 -0.77 23.34 -9.61
CA HIS A 250 -2.20 23.18 -9.28
C HIS A 250 -2.60 21.80 -8.70
N ALA A 251 -1.69 21.11 -8.04
CA ALA A 251 -1.95 19.81 -7.38
C ALA A 251 -2.22 19.95 -5.86
N GLY A 252 -3.06 20.91 -5.45
CA GLY A 252 -3.41 21.08 -4.04
C GLY A 252 -4.28 19.92 -3.53
N LEU A 253 -4.04 19.45 -2.30
CA LEU A 253 -4.78 18.33 -1.68
C LEU A 253 -6.25 18.65 -1.37
N VAL A 254 -6.56 19.92 -1.15
CA VAL A 254 -7.90 20.40 -0.84
C VAL A 254 -8.19 21.62 -1.68
N GLU A 255 -9.33 21.65 -2.35
CA GLU A 255 -9.73 22.76 -3.22
C GLU A 255 -11.25 22.93 -3.27
N GLY A 256 -11.71 24.18 -3.35
CA GLY A 256 -13.12 24.48 -3.60
C GLY A 256 -13.50 24.08 -5.03
N LEU A 257 -14.60 23.34 -5.18
CA LEU A 257 -15.08 22.93 -6.49
C LEU A 257 -15.71 24.09 -7.24
N ALA A 258 -15.41 24.20 -8.54
CA ALA A 258 -16.06 25.16 -9.41
C ALA A 258 -17.49 24.78 -9.78
N HIS A 259 -17.87 23.52 -9.57
CA HIS A 259 -19.15 22.93 -9.95
C HIS A 259 -19.57 21.93 -8.87
N PRO A 260 -20.84 21.92 -8.43
CA PRO A 260 -21.30 20.91 -7.49
C PRO A 260 -21.22 19.51 -8.13
N PRO A 261 -20.90 18.47 -7.35
CA PRO A 261 -20.96 17.09 -7.83
C PRO A 261 -22.37 16.69 -8.29
N ALA A 262 -22.46 15.72 -9.19
CA ALA A 262 -23.72 15.11 -9.60
C ALA A 262 -23.88 13.72 -8.98
N VAL A 263 -25.00 13.48 -8.30
CA VAL A 263 -25.24 12.15 -7.71
C VAL A 263 -25.78 11.22 -8.77
N VAL A 264 -25.08 10.12 -8.98
CA VAL A 264 -25.41 9.12 -10.00
C VAL A 264 -26.06 7.91 -9.35
N SER A 265 -27.17 7.43 -9.92
CA SER A 265 -27.83 6.21 -9.44
C SER A 265 -27.11 4.93 -9.89
N GLY A 266 -27.27 3.83 -9.16
CA GLY A 266 -26.77 2.51 -9.58
C GLY A 266 -25.26 2.27 -9.37
N VAL A 267 -24.52 3.23 -8.83
CA VAL A 267 -23.07 3.12 -8.54
C VAL A 267 -22.77 2.62 -7.12
N GLY A 268 -23.67 1.81 -6.55
CA GLY A 268 -23.59 1.37 -5.16
C GLY A 268 -22.60 0.24 -4.89
N SER A 269 -22.28 -0.60 -5.88
CA SER A 269 -21.34 -1.71 -5.73
C SER A 269 -19.93 -1.30 -6.14
N ALA A 270 -18.92 -2.05 -5.69
CA ALA A 270 -17.52 -1.80 -6.11
C ALA A 270 -17.35 -1.88 -7.63
N ALA A 271 -18.01 -2.84 -8.28
CA ALA A 271 -17.93 -3.03 -9.73
C ALA A 271 -18.60 -1.89 -10.50
N THR A 272 -19.81 -1.46 -10.11
CA THR A 272 -20.50 -0.36 -10.81
C THR A 272 -19.87 0.99 -10.52
N TRP A 273 -19.28 1.17 -9.33
CA TRP A 273 -18.46 2.34 -9.03
C TRP A 273 -17.21 2.38 -9.92
N LEU A 274 -16.44 1.28 -10.01
CA LEU A 274 -15.23 1.23 -10.82
C LEU A 274 -15.55 1.52 -12.30
N ALA A 275 -16.55 0.88 -12.88
CA ALA A 275 -16.94 1.09 -14.27
C ALA A 275 -17.35 2.53 -14.56
N ALA A 276 -18.17 3.15 -13.69
CA ALA A 276 -18.58 4.54 -13.87
C ALA A 276 -17.41 5.53 -13.74
N ASN A 277 -16.48 5.26 -12.81
CA ASN A 277 -15.33 6.11 -12.60
C ASN A 277 -14.24 5.93 -13.65
N GLN A 278 -14.08 4.75 -14.23
CA GLN A 278 -13.19 4.55 -15.37
C GLN A 278 -13.68 5.34 -16.58
N ALA A 279 -14.99 5.30 -16.87
CA ALA A 279 -15.60 6.15 -17.90
C ALA A 279 -15.37 7.65 -17.61
N TRP A 280 -15.56 8.07 -16.35
CA TRP A 280 -15.29 9.44 -15.91
C TRP A 280 -13.81 9.83 -16.07
N TRP A 281 -12.88 8.96 -15.69
CA TRP A 281 -11.42 9.16 -15.68
C TRP A 281 -10.83 9.25 -17.08
N LEU A 282 -11.27 8.38 -17.98
CA LEU A 282 -10.69 8.28 -19.33
C LEU A 282 -11.40 9.20 -20.35
N THR A 283 -12.42 9.95 -19.94
CA THR A 283 -13.20 10.81 -20.85
C THR A 283 -13.12 12.28 -20.44
N PRO A 284 -12.26 13.11 -21.08
CA PRO A 284 -12.01 14.50 -20.70
C PRO A 284 -13.23 15.40 -20.49
N ARG A 285 -14.32 15.15 -21.24
CA ARG A 285 -15.55 15.96 -21.13
C ARG A 285 -16.35 15.70 -19.85
N LEU A 286 -16.22 14.51 -19.25
CA LEU A 286 -17.00 14.11 -18.07
C LEU A 286 -16.40 14.64 -16.77
N GLU A 287 -15.10 14.91 -16.78
CA GLU A 287 -14.30 15.26 -15.60
C GLU A 287 -14.63 16.63 -15.01
N ARG A 288 -15.34 17.48 -15.76
CA ARG A 288 -15.77 18.81 -15.31
C ARG A 288 -16.67 18.75 -14.07
N VAL A 289 -17.44 17.67 -13.93
CA VAL A 289 -18.36 17.45 -12.81
C VAL A 289 -18.01 16.12 -12.17
N TYR A 290 -17.73 16.15 -10.88
CA TYR A 290 -17.47 14.93 -10.12
C TYR A 290 -18.75 14.11 -10.00
N LEU A 291 -18.66 12.82 -10.30
CA LEU A 291 -19.71 11.87 -9.96
C LEU A 291 -19.68 11.63 -8.45
N ALA A 292 -20.86 11.60 -7.82
CA ALA A 292 -21.02 11.36 -6.40
C ALA A 292 -21.93 10.14 -6.15
N GLN A 293 -21.61 9.35 -5.12
CA GLN A 293 -22.47 8.22 -4.71
C GLN A 293 -23.72 8.70 -3.98
N SER A 294 -23.59 9.78 -3.22
CA SER A 294 -24.65 10.41 -2.43
C SER A 294 -24.32 11.89 -2.27
N GLY A 295 -25.26 12.67 -1.73
CA GLY A 295 -25.06 14.10 -1.56
C GLY A 295 -26.34 14.84 -1.13
N PRO A 296 -26.23 16.13 -0.79
CA PRO A 296 -27.36 17.00 -0.48
C PRO A 296 -28.42 17.03 -1.58
N ALA A 297 -29.68 17.30 -1.22
CA ALA A 297 -30.79 17.37 -2.17
C ALA A 297 -30.60 18.45 -3.26
N SER A 298 -29.79 19.48 -2.99
CA SER A 298 -29.44 20.54 -3.94
C SER A 298 -28.51 20.07 -5.06
N TRP A 299 -27.81 18.95 -4.90
CA TRP A 299 -26.95 18.41 -5.96
C TRP A 299 -27.79 17.72 -7.04
N PRO A 300 -27.46 17.96 -8.33
CA PRO A 300 -28.20 17.37 -9.44
C PRO A 300 -28.10 15.85 -9.42
N ARG A 301 -29.13 15.20 -9.96
CA ARG A 301 -29.25 13.75 -10.03
C ARG A 301 -29.19 13.31 -11.49
N ALA A 302 -28.48 12.23 -11.76
CA ALA A 302 -28.38 11.65 -13.09
C ALA A 302 -28.51 10.12 -13.03
N PRO A 303 -29.13 9.48 -14.04
CA PRO A 303 -29.25 8.04 -14.08
C PRO A 303 -27.91 7.35 -14.38
N SER A 304 -26.98 8.04 -15.04
CA SER A 304 -25.65 7.51 -15.40
C SER A 304 -24.59 8.61 -15.48
N VAL A 305 -23.30 8.21 -15.47
CA VAL A 305 -22.16 9.14 -15.64
C VAL A 305 -22.23 9.91 -16.97
N TRP A 306 -22.77 9.29 -18.03
CA TRP A 306 -22.88 9.88 -19.37
C TRP A 306 -23.96 10.97 -19.49
N THR A 307 -24.87 11.03 -18.51
CA THR A 307 -26.03 11.92 -18.50
C THR A 307 -25.96 12.96 -17.38
N MET A 308 -24.79 13.12 -16.75
CA MET A 308 -24.58 14.16 -15.74
C MET A 308 -24.83 15.55 -16.36
N PRO A 309 -25.71 16.37 -15.75
CA PRO A 309 -26.05 17.66 -16.31
C PRO A 309 -24.90 18.64 -16.15
N ALA A 310 -24.87 19.65 -17.03
CA ALA A 310 -24.08 20.84 -16.76
C ALA A 310 -24.63 21.53 -15.50
N THR A 311 -23.72 21.98 -14.63
CA THR A 311 -24.09 22.61 -13.36
C THR A 311 -23.70 24.08 -13.36
N THR A 312 -24.46 24.88 -12.60
CA THR A 312 -24.10 26.27 -12.36
C THR A 312 -22.76 26.33 -11.63
N ARG A 313 -21.93 27.29 -12.03
CA ARG A 313 -20.63 27.49 -11.41
C ARG A 313 -20.80 27.97 -9.98
N GLU A 314 -20.07 27.35 -9.06
CA GLU A 314 -19.99 27.77 -7.67
C GLU A 314 -19.18 29.06 -7.51
N PRO A 315 -19.44 29.86 -6.46
CA PRO A 315 -18.59 30.99 -6.11
C PRO A 315 -17.14 30.55 -5.87
N SER A 316 -16.19 31.37 -6.30
CA SER A 316 -14.77 31.10 -6.03
C SER A 316 -14.50 31.12 -4.52
N GLU A 317 -13.90 30.02 -4.05
CA GLU A 317 -13.52 29.78 -2.67
C GLU A 317 -11.99 29.58 -2.59
N ARG A 318 -11.36 30.18 -1.59
CA ARG A 318 -9.95 29.94 -1.27
C ARG A 318 -9.84 29.00 -0.07
N VAL A 319 -9.10 27.92 -0.26
CA VAL A 319 -8.69 26.99 0.78
C VAL A 319 -7.28 27.36 1.25
N SER A 320 -7.06 27.34 2.56
CA SER A 320 -5.77 27.64 3.19
C SER A 320 -5.54 26.77 4.42
N ARG A 321 -4.32 26.82 4.98
CA ARG A 321 -3.95 26.10 6.21
C ARG A 321 -4.24 24.60 6.17
N VAL A 322 -4.10 23.98 4.99
CA VAL A 322 -4.26 22.53 4.83
C VAL A 322 -3.20 21.81 5.65
N ARG A 323 -3.63 20.94 6.56
CA ARG A 323 -2.78 20.06 7.37
C ARG A 323 -3.30 18.64 7.26
N VAL A 324 -2.40 17.72 6.96
CA VAL A 324 -2.69 16.29 6.90
C VAL A 324 -1.94 15.62 8.03
N GLY A 325 -2.66 14.92 8.90
CA GLY A 325 -2.14 14.02 9.91
C GLY A 325 -2.36 12.56 9.51
N LEU A 326 -1.96 11.64 10.39
CA LEU A 326 -2.12 10.20 10.16
C LEU A 326 -3.58 9.76 9.98
N GLN A 327 -4.49 10.41 10.71
CA GLN A 327 -5.92 10.10 10.74
C GLN A 327 -6.79 11.35 10.63
N SER A 328 -6.23 12.47 10.16
CA SER A 328 -6.99 13.71 10.05
C SER A 328 -6.55 14.57 8.88
N VAL A 329 -7.50 15.36 8.38
CA VAL A 329 -7.24 16.43 7.41
C VAL A 329 -7.98 17.67 7.90
N SER A 330 -7.26 18.77 8.11
CA SER A 330 -7.88 20.05 8.50
C SER A 330 -7.50 21.16 7.52
N PHE A 331 -8.41 22.10 7.33
CA PHE A 331 -8.22 23.24 6.44
C PHE A 331 -9.18 24.38 6.77
N HIS A 332 -8.86 25.56 6.25
CA HIS A 332 -9.68 26.76 6.39
C HIS A 332 -10.24 27.20 5.04
N VAL A 333 -11.54 27.50 5.00
CA VAL A 333 -12.28 27.93 3.81
C VAL A 333 -12.68 29.39 3.91
N SER A 334 -12.59 30.12 2.80
CA SER A 334 -13.01 31.53 2.78
C SER A 334 -14.52 31.73 2.68
N ARG A 335 -15.26 30.72 2.21
CA ARG A 335 -16.72 30.77 2.00
C ARG A 335 -17.35 29.48 2.50
N LEU A 336 -18.53 29.61 3.09
CA LEU A 336 -19.34 28.49 3.54
C LEU A 336 -20.27 28.02 2.41
N GLY A 337 -20.72 26.77 2.47
CA GLY A 337 -21.69 26.21 1.53
C GLY A 337 -21.14 25.84 0.15
N VAL A 338 -19.91 26.22 -0.18
CA VAL A 338 -19.24 25.81 -1.43
C VAL A 338 -18.69 24.38 -1.26
N PRO A 339 -19.02 23.42 -2.14
CA PRO A 339 -18.47 22.07 -2.05
C PRO A 339 -16.94 22.08 -2.15
N THR A 340 -16.25 21.53 -1.16
CA THR A 340 -14.79 21.48 -1.11
C THR A 340 -14.32 20.02 -1.29
N LEU A 341 -13.47 19.79 -2.29
CA LEU A 341 -12.85 18.49 -2.58
C LEU A 341 -11.66 18.25 -1.66
N VAL A 342 -11.58 17.05 -1.10
CA VAL A 342 -10.45 16.54 -0.33
C VAL A 342 -9.90 15.31 -1.08
N LYS A 343 -8.68 15.43 -1.61
CA LYS A 343 -8.02 14.42 -2.44
C LYS A 343 -7.36 13.32 -1.60
N VAL A 344 -8.12 12.78 -0.66
CA VAL A 344 -7.77 11.62 0.17
C VAL A 344 -8.83 10.56 -0.07
N SER A 345 -8.40 9.29 -0.13
CA SER A 345 -9.29 8.17 -0.42
C SER A 345 -10.46 8.11 0.56
N TYR A 346 -11.68 8.09 0.03
CA TYR A 346 -12.88 7.90 0.82
C TYR A 346 -12.94 6.49 1.40
N TYR A 347 -13.29 6.45 2.68
CA TYR A 347 -13.72 5.29 3.42
C TYR A 347 -14.90 5.67 4.32
N PRO A 348 -15.81 4.74 4.66
CA PRO A 348 -16.96 5.04 5.51
C PRO A 348 -16.62 5.55 6.92
N GLY A 349 -15.40 5.35 7.40
CA GLY A 349 -14.96 5.77 8.74
C GLY A 349 -14.56 7.24 8.87
N TRP A 350 -14.60 8.02 7.78
CA TRP A 350 -14.32 9.46 7.85
C TRP A 350 -15.53 10.23 8.38
N HIS A 351 -15.27 11.15 9.30
CA HIS A 351 -16.26 12.06 9.86
C HIS A 351 -15.81 13.51 9.70
N ALA A 352 -16.70 14.38 9.24
CA ALA A 352 -16.41 15.81 9.10
C ALA A 352 -16.97 16.61 10.30
N ILE A 353 -16.18 17.55 10.79
CA ILE A 353 -16.51 18.54 11.81
C ILE A 353 -16.46 19.92 11.13
N GLY A 354 -17.47 20.74 11.34
CA GLY A 354 -17.58 22.04 10.67
C GLY A 354 -18.02 21.96 9.20
N ALA A 355 -18.50 20.80 8.75
CA ALA A 355 -19.04 20.59 7.41
C ALA A 355 -20.07 19.46 7.39
N THR A 356 -20.89 19.40 6.35
CA THR A 356 -21.71 18.20 6.04
C THR A 356 -20.94 17.25 5.12
N GLY A 357 -21.22 15.96 5.22
CA GLY A 357 -20.48 14.89 4.55
C GLY A 357 -19.56 14.13 5.54
N PRO A 358 -18.43 13.55 5.07
CA PRO A 358 -17.93 13.58 3.69
C PRO A 358 -18.75 12.68 2.74
N TYR A 359 -18.88 13.14 1.50
CA TYR A 359 -19.53 12.41 0.42
C TYR A 359 -18.49 11.78 -0.49
N ARG A 360 -18.64 10.49 -0.81
CA ARG A 360 -17.79 9.79 -1.77
C ARG A 360 -18.01 10.35 -3.18
N VAL A 361 -16.95 10.82 -3.80
CA VAL A 361 -16.95 11.31 -5.19
C VAL A 361 -15.86 10.67 -6.03
N SER A 362 -15.89 10.88 -7.34
CA SER A 362 -14.86 10.39 -8.25
C SER A 362 -13.45 10.87 -7.93
N PRO A 363 -12.42 10.06 -8.25
CA PRO A 363 -12.53 8.65 -8.60
C PRO A 363 -12.76 7.73 -7.38
N ASN A 364 -12.35 8.19 -6.20
CA ASN A 364 -12.76 7.67 -4.88
C ASN A 364 -12.34 8.66 -3.79
N LEU A 365 -12.64 9.93 -3.99
CA LEU A 365 -12.25 11.04 -3.11
C LEU A 365 -13.43 11.47 -2.26
N MET A 366 -13.23 12.55 -1.49
CA MET A 366 -14.23 13.08 -0.59
C MET A 366 -14.61 14.50 -0.97
N VAL A 367 -15.89 14.83 -0.89
CA VAL A 367 -16.37 16.22 -0.87
C VAL A 367 -17.07 16.49 0.44
N VAL A 368 -16.80 17.64 1.03
CA VAL A 368 -17.52 18.18 2.18
C VAL A 368 -18.17 19.51 1.79
N VAL A 369 -19.26 19.88 2.48
CA VAL A 369 -19.88 21.20 2.32
C VAL A 369 -19.70 21.97 3.62
N PRO A 370 -18.80 22.96 3.68
CA PRO A 370 -18.47 23.66 4.93
C PRO A 370 -19.67 24.39 5.54
N THR A 371 -19.86 24.18 6.83
CA THR A 371 -20.79 24.93 7.70
C THR A 371 -20.05 25.83 8.69
N SER A 372 -18.74 25.67 8.79
CA SER A 372 -17.77 26.49 9.53
C SER A 372 -16.60 26.85 8.64
N HIS A 373 -15.89 27.93 8.96
CA HIS A 373 -14.70 28.36 8.24
C HIS A 373 -13.49 27.45 8.47
N ASP A 374 -13.44 26.77 9.61
CA ASP A 374 -12.43 25.76 9.91
C ASP A 374 -13.11 24.38 9.86
N VAL A 375 -12.61 23.53 8.98
CA VAL A 375 -13.13 22.18 8.72
C VAL A 375 -12.08 21.15 9.11
N GLU A 376 -12.51 20.09 9.76
CA GLU A 376 -11.68 18.95 10.13
C GLU A 376 -12.36 17.65 9.73
N LEU A 377 -11.66 16.80 8.99
CA LEU A 377 -12.04 15.42 8.75
C LEU A 377 -11.18 14.55 9.66
N VAL A 378 -11.82 13.69 10.44
CA VAL A 378 -11.14 12.72 11.31
C VAL A 378 -11.56 11.32 10.89
N TYR A 379 -10.59 10.45 10.70
CA TYR A 379 -10.82 9.04 10.49
C TYR A 379 -11.03 8.38 11.85
N GLY A 380 -12.27 8.03 12.14
CA GLY A 380 -12.70 7.59 13.46
C GLY A 380 -12.50 6.10 13.70
N SER A 381 -12.30 5.77 14.98
CA SER A 381 -12.54 4.44 15.52
C SER A 381 -14.01 4.06 15.32
N THR A 382 -14.29 2.98 14.59
CA THR A 382 -15.64 2.38 14.58
C THR A 382 -16.01 1.90 16.00
N PRO A 383 -17.30 1.77 16.35
CA PRO A 383 -17.71 1.17 17.63
C PRO A 383 -16.99 -0.16 17.91
N ALA A 384 -16.75 -0.96 16.87
CA ALA A 384 -15.97 -2.20 16.97
C ALA A 384 -14.53 -1.98 17.44
N THR A 385 -13.83 -0.96 16.94
CA THR A 385 -12.46 -0.65 17.40
C THR A 385 -12.43 -0.13 18.84
N THR A 386 -13.43 0.66 19.27
CA THR A 386 -13.53 1.10 20.67
C THR A 386 -13.75 -0.10 21.60
N ILE A 387 -14.73 -0.96 21.29
CA ILE A 387 -15.01 -2.19 22.06
C ILE A 387 -13.77 -3.09 22.09
N GLY A 388 -13.09 -3.28 20.95
CA GLY A 388 -11.88 -4.10 20.86
C GLY A 388 -10.74 -3.57 21.71
N ARG A 389 -10.54 -2.24 21.76
CA ARG A 389 -9.56 -1.59 22.64
C ARG A 389 -9.89 -1.82 24.10
N ASP A 390 -11.15 -1.62 24.48
CA ASP A 390 -11.58 -1.75 25.88
C ASP A 390 -11.49 -3.21 26.36
N LEU A 391 -11.88 -4.18 25.52
CA LEU A 391 -11.70 -5.61 25.80
C LEU A 391 -10.22 -5.99 25.93
N THR A 392 -9.36 -5.44 25.08
CA THR A 392 -7.92 -5.67 25.15
C THR A 392 -7.35 -5.12 26.46
N LEU A 393 -7.71 -3.89 26.83
CA LEU A 393 -7.31 -3.27 28.09
C LEU A 393 -7.77 -4.11 29.29
N LEU A 394 -9.04 -4.52 29.31
CA LEU A 394 -9.59 -5.38 30.36
C LEU A 394 -8.86 -6.72 30.45
N THR A 395 -8.53 -7.34 29.31
CA THR A 395 -7.81 -8.61 29.26
C THR A 395 -6.38 -8.46 29.79
N VAL A 396 -5.68 -7.39 29.43
CA VAL A 396 -4.33 -7.09 29.95
C VAL A 396 -4.39 -6.85 31.46
N LEU A 397 -5.33 -6.03 31.94
CA LEU A 397 -5.51 -5.77 33.38
C LEU A 397 -5.84 -7.05 34.16
N ALA A 398 -6.74 -7.89 33.63
CA ALA A 398 -7.06 -9.18 34.22
C ALA A 398 -5.86 -10.14 34.25
N GLY A 399 -5.07 -10.19 33.17
CA GLY A 399 -3.84 -10.98 33.10
C GLY A 399 -2.79 -10.53 34.12
N VAL A 400 -2.59 -9.21 34.26
CA VAL A 400 -1.68 -8.63 35.27
C VAL A 400 -2.18 -8.93 36.68
N ALA A 401 -3.47 -8.73 36.96
CA ALA A 401 -4.07 -9.06 38.25
C ALA A 401 -3.90 -10.55 38.59
N TYR A 402 -4.13 -11.45 37.62
CA TYR A 402 -3.90 -12.88 37.78
C TYR A 402 -2.43 -13.21 38.08
N LEU A 403 -1.47 -12.56 37.43
CA LEU A 403 -0.03 -12.77 37.71
C LEU A 403 0.38 -12.23 39.08
N MET A 404 -0.19 -11.10 39.53
CA MET A 404 0.07 -10.54 40.86
C MET A 404 -0.59 -11.34 41.99
N TRP A 405 -1.77 -11.90 41.74
CA TRP A 405 -2.53 -12.71 42.69
C TRP A 405 -2.27 -14.21 42.56
N ARG A 406 -1.44 -14.63 41.60
CA ARG A 406 -0.95 -16.01 41.57
C ARG A 406 -0.30 -16.26 42.92
N PRO A 407 -0.86 -17.15 43.77
CA PRO A 407 -0.21 -17.48 45.01
C PRO A 407 1.19 -17.91 44.64
N LYS A 408 2.21 -17.27 45.23
CA LYS A 408 3.57 -17.79 45.19
C LYS A 408 3.44 -19.20 45.75
N ARG A 409 3.25 -20.20 44.88
CA ARG A 409 3.48 -21.60 45.19
C ARG A 409 4.95 -21.60 45.51
N ARG A 410 5.22 -21.35 46.80
CA ARG A 410 6.53 -21.42 47.41
C ARG A 410 7.04 -22.74 46.90
N TRP A 411 8.08 -22.70 46.07
CA TRP A 411 8.97 -23.83 45.95
C TRP A 411 9.52 -24.04 47.35
N ARG A 412 8.75 -24.75 48.19
CA ARG A 412 9.15 -25.27 49.49
C ARG A 412 10.21 -26.30 49.14
N THR A 413 11.42 -25.80 48.92
CA THR A 413 12.62 -26.59 48.93
C THR A 413 13.02 -26.73 50.40
N ARG A 414 13.08 -28.01 50.82
CA ARG A 414 13.83 -28.57 51.94
C ARG A 414 13.36 -28.27 53.37
N ARG A 415 12.96 -29.32 54.07
CA ARG A 415 13.88 -30.04 54.96
C ARG A 415 13.80 -31.53 54.66
#